data_AF-A0A1C5DQN1-F1
#
_entry.id   AF-A0A1C5DQN1-F1
#
_cell.length_a   1.000
_cell.length_b   1.000
_cell.length_c   1.000
_cell.angle_alpha   90.00
_cell.angle_beta   90.00
_cell.angle_gamma   90.00
#
_symmetry.space_group_name_H-M   'P 1'
#
loop_
_entity.id
_entity.type
_entity.pdbx_description
1 polymer ?
#
loop_
_entity_poly.entity_id
_entity_poly.type
_entity_poly.pdbx_seq_one_letter_code
_entity_poly.pdbx_strand_id
1 'polypeptide(L)'
;MSAYVQPAVLANMAKLNRSWVTKATQLGLVNSSTLDGEDLIVVRVFAFVDQLVWPGRKRSRSEARAMEPWQSLAVNAARAAARDSATRMDSILWITPEGVAVTNDFGAHSTFVLEHQRSNFVAVPIGEWIAELPPNLETIFHWPRRIQEAAITVHDTAIALLAFSTIPQQVTVFATSDKAIEDAAYEKVRQHTSAQHPDSAIRIIERRTNEAQSPWFELYDLPGGGLVRRPVDETSLLNEYGPQLKKFGHRPDREAT
;
A
#
# COMPACT_ATOMS: atom_id res chain seq x y z
N MET A 1 14.30 -7.62 -9.13
CA MET A 1 14.77 -6.92 -10.34
C MET A 1 13.61 -6.09 -10.83
N SER A 2 13.65 -4.76 -10.68
CA SER A 2 12.55 -3.88 -11.10
C SER A 2 12.39 -3.96 -12.62
N ALA A 3 11.20 -4.32 -13.09
CA ALA A 3 10.92 -4.44 -14.51
C ALA A 3 10.79 -3.04 -15.11
N TYR A 4 11.72 -2.65 -15.99
CA TYR A 4 11.68 -1.35 -16.66
C TYR A 4 10.37 -1.17 -17.44
N VAL A 5 9.65 -0.08 -17.16
CA VAL A 5 8.35 0.18 -17.77
C VAL A 5 8.44 1.16 -18.93
N GLN A 6 7.77 0.86 -20.04
CA GLN A 6 7.71 1.78 -21.16
C GLN A 6 6.85 3.01 -20.81
N PRO A 7 7.18 4.23 -21.30
CA PRO A 7 6.42 5.45 -21.02
C PRO A 7 4.90 5.34 -21.28
N ALA A 8 4.52 4.62 -22.33
CA ALA A 8 3.13 4.36 -22.69
C ALA A 8 2.39 3.50 -21.65
N VAL A 9 3.08 2.51 -21.09
CA VAL A 9 2.56 1.59 -20.08
C VAL A 9 2.44 2.33 -18.75
N LEU A 10 3.45 3.11 -18.37
CA LEU A 10 3.41 3.95 -17.17
C LEU A 10 2.27 4.96 -17.20
N ALA A 11 2.05 5.63 -18.35
CA ALA A 11 0.92 6.56 -18.51
C ALA A 11 -0.43 5.87 -18.29
N ASN A 12 -0.62 4.69 -18.90
CA ASN A 12 -1.85 3.90 -18.72
C ASN A 12 -2.05 3.47 -17.26
N MET A 13 -1.00 2.98 -16.60
CA MET A 13 -1.03 2.60 -15.18
C MET A 13 -1.28 3.81 -14.26
N ALA A 14 -0.74 4.96 -14.62
CA ALA A 14 -0.99 6.22 -13.93
C ALA A 14 -2.42 6.75 -14.18
N LYS A 15 -3.18 6.17 -15.11
CA LYS A 15 -4.49 6.66 -15.60
C LYS A 15 -4.38 8.08 -16.19
N LEU A 16 -3.27 8.37 -16.86
CA LEU A 16 -2.95 9.67 -17.43
C LEU A 16 -2.69 9.57 -18.94
N ASN A 17 -2.81 10.73 -19.62
CA ASN A 17 -2.36 10.83 -21.00
C ASN A 17 -0.82 10.70 -21.08
N ARG A 18 -0.31 10.03 -22.12
CA ARG A 18 1.13 9.90 -22.40
C ARG A 18 1.88 11.24 -22.44
N SER A 19 1.19 12.32 -22.80
CA SER A 19 1.76 13.68 -22.78
C SER A 19 2.31 14.08 -21.42
N TRP A 20 1.75 13.57 -20.31
CA TRP A 20 2.24 13.85 -18.96
C TRP A 20 3.60 13.20 -18.69
N VAL A 21 3.80 11.96 -19.14
CA VAL A 21 5.09 11.26 -19.00
C VAL A 21 6.15 11.94 -19.86
N THR A 22 5.79 12.35 -21.08
CA THR A 22 6.68 13.13 -21.95
C THR A 22 7.06 14.47 -21.30
N LYS A 23 6.09 15.21 -20.75
CA LYS A 23 6.34 16.49 -20.06
C LYS A 23 7.22 16.29 -18.81
N ALA A 24 6.95 15.27 -18.00
CA ALA A 24 7.78 14.94 -16.84
C ALA A 24 9.22 14.60 -17.23
N THR A 25 9.42 13.87 -18.33
CA THR A 25 10.75 13.56 -18.86
C THR A 25 11.48 14.83 -19.34
N GLN A 26 10.79 15.71 -20.07
CA GLN A 26 11.36 16.98 -20.55
C GLN A 26 11.77 17.92 -19.41
N LEU A 27 11.04 17.88 -18.30
CA LEU A 27 11.35 18.63 -17.09
C LEU A 27 12.41 17.95 -16.19
N GLY A 28 12.94 16.79 -16.61
CA GLY A 28 13.92 16.03 -15.84
C GLY A 28 13.36 15.42 -14.55
N LEU A 29 12.03 15.33 -14.42
CA LEU A 29 11.39 14.75 -13.25
C LEU A 29 11.53 13.23 -13.21
N VAL A 30 11.50 12.57 -14.36
CA VAL A 30 11.65 11.11 -14.49
C VAL A 30 12.62 10.78 -15.60
N ASN A 31 13.26 9.61 -15.51
CA ASN A 31 14.13 9.11 -16.58
C ASN A 31 13.40 8.06 -17.42
N SER A 32 13.16 8.38 -18.70
CA SER A 32 12.40 7.53 -19.61
C SER A 32 13.02 6.16 -19.89
N SER A 33 14.32 5.98 -19.62
CA SER A 33 15.02 4.70 -19.79
C SER A 33 14.98 3.82 -18.55
N THR A 34 14.60 4.35 -17.39
CA THR A 34 14.64 3.64 -16.10
C THR A 34 13.35 3.80 -15.29
N LEU A 35 12.20 3.83 -15.96
CA LEU A 35 10.92 4.07 -15.31
C LEU A 35 10.50 2.93 -14.38
N ASP A 36 10.05 3.28 -13.18
CA ASP A 36 9.59 2.35 -12.14
C ASP A 36 8.29 2.80 -11.42
N GLY A 37 8.00 2.18 -10.27
CA GLY A 37 6.79 2.47 -9.49
C GLY A 37 6.83 3.85 -8.81
N GLU A 38 8.03 4.34 -8.48
CA GLU A 38 8.19 5.69 -7.93
C GLU A 38 7.91 6.73 -9.00
N ASP A 39 8.39 6.51 -10.22
CA ASP A 39 8.13 7.39 -11.35
C ASP A 39 6.64 7.49 -11.67
N LEU A 40 5.86 6.43 -11.44
CA LEU A 40 4.40 6.47 -11.58
C LEU A 40 3.79 7.48 -10.57
N ILE A 41 4.22 7.43 -9.31
CA ILE A 41 3.75 8.35 -8.26
C ILE A 41 4.17 9.80 -8.58
N VAL A 42 5.43 9.99 -8.99
CA VAL A 42 5.97 11.27 -9.43
C VAL A 42 5.14 11.87 -10.56
N VAL A 43 4.82 11.08 -11.59
CA VAL A 43 4.02 11.55 -12.74
C VAL A 43 2.57 11.85 -12.33
N ARG A 44 1.95 11.05 -11.45
CA ARG A 44 0.60 11.33 -10.93
C ARG A 44 0.56 12.65 -10.16
N VAL A 45 1.49 12.85 -9.23
CA VAL A 45 1.57 14.09 -8.45
C VAL A 45 1.89 15.26 -9.36
N PHE A 46 2.84 15.13 -10.29
CA PHE A 46 3.15 16.17 -11.26
C PHE A 46 1.92 16.59 -12.08
N ALA A 47 1.18 15.63 -12.64
CA ALA A 47 -0.02 15.91 -13.42
C ALA A 47 -1.11 16.59 -12.58
N PHE A 48 -1.22 16.24 -11.29
CA PHE A 48 -2.14 16.87 -10.36
C PHE A 48 -1.71 18.32 -10.05
N VAL A 49 -0.47 18.55 -9.60
CA VAL A 49 0.00 19.89 -9.20
C VAL A 49 0.15 20.85 -10.37
N ASP A 50 0.42 20.34 -11.57
CA ASP A 50 0.44 21.14 -12.79
C ASP A 50 -0.97 21.62 -13.17
N GLN A 51 -2.05 21.06 -12.62
CA GLN A 51 -3.42 21.51 -12.88
C GLN A 51 -3.96 22.43 -11.77
N LEU A 52 -3.29 22.51 -10.62
CA LEU A 52 -3.70 23.37 -9.52
C LEU A 52 -3.45 24.85 -9.82
N VAL A 53 -4.41 25.68 -9.43
CA VAL A 53 -4.31 27.15 -9.47
C VAL A 53 -4.76 27.69 -8.12
N TRP A 54 -3.86 28.38 -7.42
CA TRP A 54 -4.19 29.00 -6.15
C TRP A 54 -5.04 30.27 -6.35
N PRO A 55 -6.07 30.50 -5.52
CA PRO A 55 -6.83 31.75 -5.57
C PRO A 55 -5.93 32.98 -5.48
N GLY A 56 -6.16 33.96 -6.34
CA GLY A 56 -5.36 35.19 -6.41
C GLY A 56 -4.03 35.07 -7.17
N ARG A 57 -3.61 33.86 -7.56
CA ARG A 57 -2.45 33.67 -8.45
C ARG A 57 -2.93 33.50 -9.89
N LYS A 58 -2.43 34.35 -10.80
CA LYS A 58 -2.66 34.19 -12.24
C LYS A 58 -1.57 33.31 -12.81
N ARG A 59 -1.95 32.22 -13.47
CA ARG A 59 -1.01 31.45 -14.27
C ARG A 59 -0.78 32.19 -15.59
N SER A 60 0.43 32.70 -15.81
CA SER A 60 0.76 33.32 -17.09
C SER A 60 0.76 32.27 -18.19
N ARG A 61 0.04 32.54 -19.28
CA ARG A 61 -0.15 31.61 -20.41
C ARG A 61 1.17 31.27 -21.12
N SER A 62 2.19 32.13 -21.01
CA SER A 62 3.53 31.94 -21.57
C SER A 62 4.52 31.27 -20.60
N GLU A 63 4.32 31.41 -19.27
CA GLU A 63 5.13 30.74 -18.25
C GLU A 63 4.69 29.29 -17.99
N ALA A 64 3.61 28.84 -18.61
CA ALA A 64 3.08 27.47 -18.52
C ALA A 64 4.06 26.35 -18.97
N ARG A 65 5.31 26.69 -19.31
CA ARG A 65 6.39 25.76 -19.60
C ARG A 65 7.34 25.50 -18.42
N ALA A 66 7.46 26.44 -17.47
CA ALA A 66 8.33 26.28 -16.32
C ALA A 66 7.52 25.82 -15.11
N MET A 67 8.05 24.85 -14.38
CA MET A 67 7.45 24.36 -13.14
C MET A 67 7.74 25.37 -12.02
N GLU A 68 6.70 25.79 -11.29
CA GLU A 68 6.86 26.70 -10.16
C GLU A 68 7.63 26.01 -9.02
N PRO A 69 8.40 26.74 -8.19
CA PRO A 69 9.19 26.14 -7.11
C PRO A 69 8.38 25.22 -6.18
N TRP A 70 7.14 25.58 -5.84
CA TRP A 70 6.30 24.75 -4.97
C TRP A 70 5.84 23.45 -5.66
N GLN A 71 5.67 23.44 -6.99
CA GLN A 71 5.33 22.23 -7.75
C GLN A 71 6.51 21.26 -7.70
N SER A 72 7.75 21.76 -7.83
CA SER A 72 8.97 20.96 -7.65
C SER A 72 9.06 20.38 -6.24
N LEU A 73 8.73 21.17 -5.22
CA LEU A 73 8.71 20.71 -3.83
C LEU A 73 7.69 19.58 -3.64
N ALA A 74 6.48 19.74 -4.19
CA ALA A 74 5.44 18.70 -4.11
C ALA A 74 5.86 17.39 -4.78
N VAL A 75 6.44 17.46 -5.97
CA VAL A 75 6.93 16.27 -6.68
C VAL A 75 8.08 15.60 -5.91
N ASN A 76 9.02 16.36 -5.36
CA ASN A 76 10.12 15.82 -4.57
C ASN A 76 9.64 15.23 -3.23
N ALA A 77 8.66 15.85 -2.58
CA ALA A 77 8.05 15.31 -1.37
C ALA A 77 7.29 14.01 -1.65
N ALA A 78 6.60 13.91 -2.77
CA ALA A 78 5.96 12.67 -3.21
C ALA A 78 6.97 11.56 -3.47
N ARG A 79 8.08 11.88 -4.15
CA ARG A 79 9.21 10.95 -4.34
C ARG A 79 9.79 10.49 -3.01
N ALA A 80 10.02 11.41 -2.08
CA ALA A 80 10.54 11.09 -0.76
C ALA A 80 9.58 10.17 -0.01
N ALA A 81 8.28 10.47 -0.02
CA ALA A 81 7.25 9.63 0.58
C ALA A 81 7.22 8.22 -0.04
N ALA A 82 7.32 8.10 -1.37
CA ALA A 82 7.37 6.80 -2.05
C ALA A 82 8.59 5.94 -1.68
N ARG A 83 9.64 6.55 -1.12
CA ARG A 83 10.85 5.90 -0.61
C ARG A 83 10.91 5.79 0.91
N ASP A 84 10.00 6.43 1.62
CA ASP A 84 10.03 6.51 3.08
C ASP A 84 9.29 5.33 3.69
N SER A 85 9.98 4.58 4.54
CA SER A 85 9.42 3.47 5.33
C SER A 85 8.32 3.90 6.30
N ALA A 86 8.26 5.19 6.67
CA ALA A 86 7.21 5.72 7.52
C ALA A 86 5.90 5.98 6.75
N THR A 87 5.92 5.93 5.41
CA THR A 87 4.72 6.13 4.59
C THR A 87 3.74 4.97 4.78
N ARG A 88 2.54 5.34 5.18
CA ARG A 88 1.40 4.46 5.44
C ARG A 88 0.30 4.66 4.40
N MET A 89 -0.67 3.74 4.36
CA MET A 89 -1.81 3.86 3.44
C MET A 89 -2.61 5.14 3.65
N ASP A 90 -2.73 5.61 4.90
CA ASP A 90 -3.38 6.87 5.26
C ASP A 90 -2.46 8.09 5.10
N SER A 91 -1.27 7.94 4.51
CA SER A 91 -0.38 9.09 4.37
C SER A 91 -0.90 10.10 3.36
N ILE A 92 -0.85 11.37 3.78
CA ILE A 92 -1.31 12.51 2.99
C ILE A 92 -0.12 13.42 2.72
N LEU A 93 0.06 13.75 1.44
CA LEU A 93 0.88 14.88 0.99
C LEU A 93 -0.01 16.12 0.96
N TRP A 94 0.22 17.02 1.91
CA TRP A 94 -0.39 18.33 1.95
C TRP A 94 0.41 19.32 1.11
N ILE A 95 -0.30 20.08 0.30
CA ILE A 95 0.31 21.10 -0.56
C ILE A 95 -0.37 22.42 -0.25
N THR A 96 0.45 23.45 -0.02
CA THR A 96 0.04 24.83 0.27
C THR A 96 0.70 25.77 -0.76
N PRO A 97 0.24 27.03 -0.88
CA PRO A 97 0.92 28.02 -1.71
C PRO A 97 2.36 28.34 -1.26
N GLU A 98 2.72 28.03 -0.01
CA GLU A 98 4.01 28.32 0.62
C GLU A 98 4.95 27.12 0.68
N GLY A 99 4.42 25.89 0.61
CA GLY A 99 5.22 24.68 0.79
C GLY A 99 4.41 23.39 0.82
N VAL A 100 5.05 22.31 1.27
CA VAL A 100 4.48 20.96 1.31
C VAL A 100 4.83 20.25 2.59
N ALA A 101 3.95 19.35 3.03
CA ALA A 101 4.17 18.50 4.19
C ALA A 101 3.63 17.09 3.93
N VAL A 102 4.28 16.07 4.48
CA VAL A 102 3.78 14.69 4.47
C VAL A 102 3.44 14.29 5.89
N THR A 103 2.31 13.63 6.07
CA THR A 103 1.81 13.20 7.38
C THR A 103 1.31 11.76 7.28
N ASN A 104 1.62 10.96 8.29
CA ASN A 104 1.53 9.49 8.23
C ASN A 104 0.54 8.89 9.24
N ASP A 105 -0.21 9.73 9.95
CA ASP A 105 -1.24 9.30 10.90
C ASP A 105 -2.28 10.41 11.13
N PHE A 106 -3.42 9.99 11.67
CA PHE A 106 -4.57 10.86 11.96
C PHE A 106 -4.25 12.04 12.88
N GLY A 107 -3.35 11.87 13.85
CA GLY A 107 -2.96 12.94 14.77
C GLY A 107 -2.20 14.05 14.04
N ALA A 108 -1.25 13.66 13.19
CA ALA A 108 -0.51 14.56 12.32
C ALA A 108 -1.43 15.24 11.28
N HIS A 109 -2.42 14.53 10.72
CA HIS A 109 -3.42 15.13 9.81
C HIS A 109 -4.21 16.24 10.50
N SER A 110 -4.73 15.94 11.68
CA SER A 110 -5.54 16.87 12.46
C SER A 110 -4.73 18.10 12.85
N THR A 111 -3.48 17.91 13.27
CA THR A 111 -2.56 18.99 13.62
C THR A 111 -2.30 19.89 12.40
N PHE A 112 -2.01 19.31 11.23
CA PHE A 112 -1.78 20.08 10.01
C PHE A 112 -2.98 20.97 9.65
N VAL A 113 -4.19 20.42 9.68
CA VAL A 113 -5.43 21.16 9.37
C VAL A 113 -5.64 22.29 10.37
N LEU A 114 -5.40 22.04 11.65
CA LEU A 114 -5.50 23.05 12.71
C LEU A 114 -4.41 24.14 12.61
N GLU A 115 -3.25 23.86 12.05
CA GLU A 115 -2.21 24.87 11.82
C GLU A 115 -2.52 25.74 10.58
N HIS A 116 -3.25 25.19 9.60
CA HIS A 116 -3.52 25.83 8.30
C HIS A 116 -4.97 26.30 8.11
N GLN A 117 -5.74 26.50 9.20
CA GLN A 117 -7.19 26.80 9.17
C GLN A 117 -7.60 28.00 8.30
N ARG A 118 -6.66 28.94 8.06
CA ARG A 118 -6.88 30.18 7.31
C ARG A 118 -6.17 30.21 5.95
N SER A 119 -5.51 29.13 5.59
CA SER A 119 -4.74 29.00 4.35
C SER A 119 -5.42 28.01 3.41
N ASN A 120 -5.22 28.21 2.10
CA ASN A 120 -5.64 27.22 1.13
C ASN A 120 -4.65 26.06 1.16
N PHE A 121 -5.14 24.83 1.18
CA PHE A 121 -4.31 23.64 1.02
C PHE A 121 -5.08 22.57 0.24
N VAL A 122 -4.34 21.64 -0.34
CA VAL A 122 -4.92 20.44 -0.97
C VAL A 122 -4.27 19.20 -0.37
N ALA A 123 -5.09 18.16 -0.20
CA ALA A 123 -4.66 16.85 0.26
C ALA A 123 -4.48 15.92 -0.93
N VAL A 124 -3.28 15.34 -1.08
CA VAL A 124 -3.02 14.27 -2.03
C VAL A 124 -2.88 12.96 -1.25
N PRO A 125 -3.72 11.94 -1.50
CA PRO A 125 -3.70 10.67 -0.77
C PRO A 125 -2.53 9.80 -1.26
N ILE A 126 -1.31 10.21 -0.94
CA ILE A 126 -0.08 9.61 -1.47
C ILE A 126 0.07 8.17 -1.02
N GLY A 127 -0.35 7.85 0.20
CA GLY A 127 -0.37 6.49 0.75
C GLY A 127 -1.24 5.54 -0.06
N GLU A 128 -2.46 5.96 -0.40
CA GLU A 128 -3.38 5.18 -1.24
C GLU A 128 -2.81 4.99 -2.64
N TRP A 129 -2.26 6.04 -3.27
CA TRP A 129 -1.69 5.94 -4.60
C TRP A 129 -0.49 4.99 -4.67
N ILE A 130 0.34 4.95 -3.61
CA ILE A 130 1.45 3.98 -3.49
C ILE A 130 0.89 2.56 -3.29
N ALA A 131 -0.14 2.39 -2.46
CA ALA A 131 -0.77 1.09 -2.23
C ALA A 131 -1.46 0.53 -3.49
N GLU A 132 -1.93 1.39 -4.40
CA GLU A 132 -2.53 1.02 -5.68
C GLU A 132 -1.52 0.69 -6.80
N LEU A 133 -0.22 0.75 -6.53
CA LEU A 133 0.79 0.48 -7.56
C LEU A 133 0.63 -0.93 -8.16
N PRO A 134 0.71 -1.07 -9.49
CA PRO A 134 0.61 -2.38 -10.14
C PRO A 134 1.62 -3.40 -9.58
N PRO A 135 1.28 -4.71 -9.57
CA PRO A 135 2.14 -5.76 -9.04
C PRO A 135 3.57 -5.80 -9.60
N ASN A 136 3.77 -5.31 -10.83
CA ASN A 136 5.04 -5.29 -11.54
C ASN A 136 5.83 -3.97 -11.41
N LEU A 137 5.29 -2.99 -10.66
CA LEU A 137 5.91 -1.70 -10.41
C LEU A 137 6.22 -1.55 -8.91
N GLU A 138 7.48 -1.76 -8.55
CA GLU A 138 7.97 -1.68 -7.18
C GLU A 138 8.61 -0.29 -6.95
N THR A 139 8.18 0.46 -5.93
CA THR A 139 9.06 1.32 -5.11
C THR A 139 9.85 0.49 -4.09
N ILE A 140 10.85 1.10 -3.45
CA ILE A 140 11.81 0.42 -2.56
C ILE A 140 11.16 -0.09 -1.25
N PHE A 141 9.98 0.41 -0.88
CA PHE A 141 9.26 0.02 0.35
C PHE A 141 7.77 -0.12 0.06
N HIS A 142 7.25 -1.35 0.13
CA HIS A 142 5.79 -1.57 0.14
C HIS A 142 5.37 -2.39 1.32
N TRP A 143 4.28 -1.92 1.90
CA TRP A 143 3.31 -2.76 2.58
C TRP A 143 3.05 -4.06 1.79
N PRO A 144 2.90 -5.21 2.47
CA PRO A 144 2.48 -6.47 1.89
C PRO A 144 1.27 -6.27 0.96
N ARG A 145 1.36 -6.77 -0.28
CA ARG A 145 0.29 -6.64 -1.29
C ARG A 145 -0.68 -7.78 -1.18
N ARG A 146 -1.99 -7.53 -1.11
CA ARG A 146 -2.99 -8.60 -1.20
C ARG A 146 -2.90 -9.29 -2.56
N ILE A 147 -2.65 -10.59 -2.57
CA ILE A 147 -2.48 -11.42 -3.78
C ILE A 147 -3.56 -12.50 -3.92
N GLN A 148 -4.24 -12.85 -2.83
CA GLN A 148 -5.21 -13.96 -2.83
C GLN A 148 -6.32 -13.73 -1.80
N GLU A 149 -7.55 -14.07 -2.15
CA GLU A 149 -8.63 -14.39 -1.22
C GLU A 149 -9.26 -15.71 -1.66
N ALA A 150 -9.32 -16.68 -0.75
CA ALA A 150 -9.80 -18.03 -1.06
C ALA A 150 -10.47 -18.66 0.16
N ALA A 151 -11.19 -19.76 -0.07
CA ALA A 151 -11.68 -20.63 0.99
C ALA A 151 -11.25 -22.07 0.68
N ILE A 152 -10.70 -22.77 1.67
CA ILE A 152 -10.36 -24.19 1.56
C ILE A 152 -11.06 -24.97 2.68
N THR A 153 -11.37 -26.24 2.41
CA THR A 153 -11.97 -27.14 3.41
C THR A 153 -11.01 -28.26 3.76
N VAL A 154 -10.79 -28.49 5.05
CA VAL A 154 -9.94 -29.57 5.58
C VAL A 154 -10.69 -30.33 6.67
N HIS A 155 -10.94 -31.62 6.49
CA HIS A 155 -11.63 -32.49 7.46
C HIS A 155 -12.82 -31.79 8.15
N ASP A 156 -13.72 -31.21 7.34
CA ASP A 156 -14.93 -30.47 7.76
C ASP A 156 -14.73 -29.08 8.39
N THR A 157 -13.50 -28.55 8.38
CA THR A 157 -13.21 -27.17 8.79
C THR A 157 -13.05 -26.28 7.56
N ALA A 158 -13.90 -25.26 7.44
CA ALA A 158 -13.77 -24.22 6.42
C ALA A 158 -12.76 -23.16 6.89
N ILE A 159 -11.75 -22.90 6.07
CA ILE A 159 -10.69 -21.94 6.34
C ILE A 159 -10.73 -20.87 5.26
N ALA A 160 -11.06 -19.64 5.64
CA ALA A 160 -10.92 -18.50 4.74
C ALA A 160 -9.47 -18.01 4.79
N LEU A 161 -8.92 -17.73 3.61
CA LEU A 161 -7.53 -17.33 3.38
C LEU A 161 -7.48 -15.95 2.75
N LEU A 162 -6.58 -15.10 3.25
CA LEU A 162 -6.22 -13.83 2.67
C LEU A 162 -4.70 -13.75 2.62
N ALA A 163 -4.10 -13.80 1.42
CA ALA A 163 -2.65 -13.78 1.29
C ALA A 163 -2.13 -12.43 0.84
N PHE A 164 -0.97 -12.07 1.35
CA PHE A 164 -0.21 -10.89 1.00
C PHE A 164 1.23 -11.24 0.59
N SER A 165 1.83 -10.52 -0.35
CA SER A 165 3.22 -10.70 -0.77
C SER A 165 4.09 -9.51 -0.31
N THR A 166 5.25 -9.80 0.29
CA THR A 166 6.31 -8.84 0.65
C THR A 166 7.62 -9.17 -0.04
N ILE A 167 8.51 -8.18 -0.12
CA ILE A 167 9.86 -8.33 -0.68
C ILE A 167 10.89 -8.49 0.45
N PRO A 168 11.86 -9.43 0.31
CA PRO A 168 12.00 -10.38 -0.79
C PRO A 168 11.09 -11.62 -0.62
N GLN A 169 10.23 -11.87 -1.61
CA GLN A 169 9.41 -13.07 -1.86
C GLN A 169 8.92 -13.85 -0.62
N GLN A 170 8.25 -13.16 0.29
CA GLN A 170 7.50 -13.83 1.36
C GLN A 170 6.00 -13.63 1.13
N VAL A 171 5.25 -14.72 1.14
CA VAL A 171 3.79 -14.72 1.14
C VAL A 171 3.29 -14.91 2.57
N THR A 172 2.62 -13.91 3.12
CA THR A 172 1.91 -14.01 4.40
C THR A 172 0.46 -14.35 4.16
N VAL A 173 0.01 -15.49 4.67
CA VAL A 173 -1.38 -15.96 4.58
C VAL A 173 -2.06 -15.78 5.92
N PHE A 174 -3.10 -14.95 5.94
CA PHE A 174 -4.03 -14.89 7.05
C PHE A 174 -5.09 -15.98 6.87
N ALA A 175 -5.23 -16.84 7.85
CA ALA A 175 -6.17 -17.95 7.86
C ALA A 175 -7.18 -17.78 9.00
N THR A 176 -8.47 -17.87 8.70
CA THR A 176 -9.54 -17.74 9.69
C THR A 176 -10.45 -18.95 9.70
N SER A 177 -10.77 -19.44 10.90
CA SER A 177 -11.64 -20.59 11.12
C SER A 177 -12.36 -20.47 12.47
N ASP A 178 -13.38 -21.29 12.67
CA ASP A 178 -14.10 -21.45 13.94
C ASP A 178 -13.36 -22.34 14.94
N LYS A 179 -12.42 -23.17 14.47
CA LYS A 179 -11.54 -24.03 15.26
C LYS A 179 -10.08 -23.63 15.08
N ALA A 180 -9.21 -24.07 16.00
CA ALA A 180 -7.77 -23.93 15.83
C ALA A 180 -7.29 -24.69 14.59
N ILE A 181 -6.34 -24.13 13.84
CA ILE A 181 -5.78 -24.82 12.67
C ILE A 181 -4.81 -25.91 13.17
N GLU A 182 -5.15 -27.17 12.95
CA GLU A 182 -4.31 -28.33 13.30
C GLU A 182 -3.26 -28.62 12.21
N ASP A 183 -2.30 -29.49 12.51
CA ASP A 183 -1.15 -29.81 11.64
C ASP A 183 -1.57 -30.14 10.19
N ALA A 184 -2.60 -30.98 10.02
CA ALA A 184 -3.10 -31.36 8.70
C ALA A 184 -3.71 -30.18 7.92
N ALA A 185 -4.35 -29.25 8.62
CA ALA A 185 -4.92 -28.05 8.02
C ALA A 185 -3.84 -27.02 7.69
N TYR A 186 -2.87 -26.83 8.58
CA TYR A 186 -1.71 -25.98 8.35
C TYR A 186 -0.90 -26.44 7.12
N GLU A 187 -0.60 -27.74 7.00
CA GLU A 187 0.11 -28.29 5.84
C GLU A 187 -0.68 -28.11 4.54
N LYS A 188 -2.00 -28.25 4.59
CA LYS A 188 -2.85 -28.03 3.42
C LYS A 188 -2.92 -26.56 3.00
N VAL A 189 -2.95 -25.61 3.94
CA VAL A 189 -2.84 -24.16 3.65
C VAL A 189 -1.49 -23.89 2.98
N ARG A 190 -0.41 -24.39 3.57
CA ARG A 190 0.96 -24.22 3.06
C ARG A 190 1.10 -24.77 1.64
N GLN A 191 0.67 -26.01 1.40
CA GLN A 191 0.70 -26.63 0.07
C GLN A 191 -0.14 -25.85 -0.96
N HIS A 192 -1.34 -25.40 -0.57
CA HIS A 192 -2.21 -24.61 -1.44
C HIS A 192 -1.56 -23.29 -1.86
N THR A 193 -0.93 -22.59 -0.92
CA THR A 193 -0.23 -21.32 -1.20
C THR A 193 1.06 -21.55 -1.98
N SER A 194 1.86 -22.57 -1.64
CA SER A 194 3.08 -22.93 -2.40
C SER A 194 2.79 -23.26 -3.85
N ALA A 195 1.67 -23.94 -4.14
CA ALA A 195 1.28 -24.27 -5.51
C ALA A 195 0.98 -23.02 -6.36
N GLN A 196 0.48 -21.94 -5.74
CA GLN A 196 0.17 -20.68 -6.43
C GLN A 196 1.35 -19.72 -6.49
N HIS A 197 2.23 -19.79 -5.50
CA HIS A 197 3.40 -18.92 -5.35
C HIS A 197 4.66 -19.78 -5.15
N PRO A 198 5.12 -20.47 -6.22
CA PRO A 198 6.35 -21.24 -6.14
C PRO A 198 7.51 -20.33 -5.75
N ASP A 199 8.49 -20.89 -5.05
CA ASP A 199 9.72 -20.21 -4.60
C ASP A 199 9.55 -19.11 -3.54
N SER A 200 8.34 -18.88 -3.03
CA SER A 200 8.09 -17.90 -1.97
C SER A 200 8.19 -18.52 -0.57
N ALA A 201 8.78 -17.80 0.39
CA ALA A 201 8.70 -18.15 1.80
C ALA A 201 7.26 -17.95 2.30
N ILE A 202 6.67 -18.91 3.00
CA ILE A 202 5.28 -18.81 3.46
C ILE A 202 5.25 -18.55 4.96
N ARG A 203 4.60 -17.45 5.35
CA ARG A 203 4.24 -17.11 6.74
C ARG A 203 2.74 -17.32 6.88
N ILE A 204 2.29 -18.05 7.91
CA ILE A 204 0.85 -18.29 8.14
C ILE A 204 0.46 -17.65 9.47
N ILE A 205 -0.61 -16.87 9.47
CA ILE A 205 -1.15 -16.20 10.65
C ILE A 205 -2.61 -16.64 10.82
N GLU A 206 -2.91 -17.36 11.90
CA GLU A 206 -4.28 -17.78 12.23
C GLU A 206 -5.03 -16.72 13.05
N ARG A 207 -6.34 -16.64 12.85
CA ARG A 207 -7.29 -15.98 13.77
C ARG A 207 -8.52 -16.85 13.97
N ARG A 208 -8.91 -16.99 15.23
CA ARG A 208 -10.08 -17.78 15.63
C ARG A 208 -11.31 -16.91 15.75
N THR A 209 -12.36 -17.27 15.03
CA THR A 209 -13.58 -16.45 14.93
C THR A 209 -14.58 -16.70 16.06
N ASN A 210 -14.38 -17.73 16.89
CA ASN A 210 -15.27 -18.11 17.99
C ASN A 210 -14.87 -17.58 19.38
N GLU A 211 -13.67 -17.01 19.53
CA GLU A 211 -13.14 -16.52 20.82
C GLU A 211 -13.53 -15.04 21.04
N ALA A 212 -13.84 -14.66 22.28
CA ALA A 212 -14.30 -13.30 22.61
C ALA A 212 -13.28 -12.19 22.28
N GLN A 213 -11.99 -12.52 22.18
CA GLN A 213 -10.90 -11.60 21.82
C GLN A 213 -10.19 -11.94 20.50
N SER A 214 -10.64 -12.98 19.77
CA SER A 214 -10.10 -13.46 18.48
C SER A 214 -8.61 -13.10 18.22
N PRO A 215 -7.68 -13.55 19.09
CA PRO A 215 -6.27 -13.17 18.97
C PRO A 215 -5.64 -13.76 17.71
N TRP A 216 -4.64 -13.04 17.17
CA TRP A 216 -3.84 -13.49 16.05
C TRP A 216 -2.66 -14.34 16.53
N PHE A 217 -2.39 -15.44 15.84
CA PHE A 217 -1.22 -16.28 16.09
C PHE A 217 -0.45 -16.56 14.82
N GLU A 218 0.87 -16.42 14.87
CA GLU A 218 1.74 -16.90 13.82
C GLU A 218 2.02 -18.39 14.03
N LEU A 219 1.92 -19.15 12.93
CA LEU A 219 2.07 -20.59 12.89
C LEU A 219 3.41 -20.99 12.28
N TYR A 220 4.10 -21.94 12.90
CA TYR A 220 5.33 -22.53 12.37
C TYR A 220 5.54 -23.96 12.81
N ASP A 221 6.20 -24.72 11.95
CA ASP A 221 6.70 -26.06 12.25
C ASP A 221 8.03 -26.01 13.01
N LEU A 222 8.16 -26.87 14.01
CA LEU A 222 9.45 -27.13 14.62
C LEU A 222 10.25 -28.17 13.82
N PRO A 223 11.60 -28.04 13.78
CA PRO A 223 12.47 -29.10 13.29
C PRO A 223 12.39 -30.29 14.27
N GLY A 224 11.56 -31.28 13.93
CA GLY A 224 11.22 -32.42 14.79
C GLY A 224 9.72 -32.78 14.80
N GLY A 225 8.88 -31.95 14.17
CA GLY A 225 7.43 -32.10 14.13
C GLY A 225 6.73 -31.31 15.23
N GLY A 226 5.47 -30.96 14.97
CA GLY A 226 4.62 -30.19 15.87
C GLY A 226 4.49 -28.72 15.48
N LEU A 227 3.24 -28.26 15.49
CA LEU A 227 2.85 -26.89 15.19
C LEU A 227 2.90 -25.99 16.42
N VAL A 228 3.66 -24.90 16.34
CA VAL A 228 3.75 -23.88 17.39
C VAL A 228 2.95 -22.65 17.00
N ARG A 229 2.37 -22.00 18.03
CA ARG A 229 1.62 -20.75 17.93
C ARG A 229 2.32 -19.66 18.71
N ARG A 230 2.67 -18.55 18.06
CA ARG A 230 3.14 -17.33 18.74
C ARG A 230 2.09 -16.24 18.63
N PRO A 231 1.69 -15.60 19.75
CA PRO A 231 0.77 -14.48 19.69
C PRO A 231 1.37 -13.32 18.86
N VAL A 232 0.54 -12.68 18.05
CA VAL A 232 0.89 -11.48 17.29
C VAL A 232 -0.10 -10.38 17.64
N ASP A 233 0.43 -9.19 17.89
CA ASP A 233 -0.37 -8.02 18.21
C ASP A 233 -1.13 -7.51 16.96
N GLU A 234 -2.42 -7.22 17.13
CA GLU A 234 -3.29 -6.75 16.04
C GLU A 234 -2.82 -5.39 15.52
N THR A 235 -2.35 -4.49 16.40
CA THR A 235 -1.86 -3.18 15.99
C THR A 235 -0.66 -3.31 15.06
N SER A 236 0.24 -4.23 15.37
CA SER A 236 1.42 -4.57 14.56
C SER A 236 1.00 -5.12 13.20
N LEU A 237 0.00 -6.01 13.14
CA LEU A 237 -0.51 -6.53 11.87
C LEU A 237 -1.24 -5.48 11.05
N LEU A 238 -2.00 -4.59 11.68
CA LEU A 238 -2.65 -3.47 10.99
C LEU A 238 -1.63 -2.44 10.49
N ASN A 239 -0.53 -2.25 11.22
CA ASN A 239 0.61 -1.43 10.81
C ASN A 239 1.50 -2.12 9.77
N GLU A 240 1.41 -3.42 9.60
CA GLU A 240 2.19 -4.16 8.60
C GLU A 240 1.38 -4.38 7.33
N TYR A 241 0.09 -4.75 7.40
CA TYR A 241 -0.75 -5.18 6.25
C TYR A 241 -1.90 -4.21 5.92
N GLY A 242 -2.09 -3.19 6.75
CA GLY A 242 -3.04 -2.10 6.50
C GLY A 242 -4.50 -2.46 6.80
N PRO A 243 -5.45 -1.56 6.49
CA PRO A 243 -6.87 -1.74 6.81
C PRO A 243 -7.55 -2.84 5.99
N GLN A 244 -6.88 -3.41 4.99
CA GLN A 244 -7.37 -4.58 4.26
C GLN A 244 -7.56 -5.79 5.20
N LEU A 245 -6.78 -5.86 6.28
CA LEU A 245 -6.91 -6.88 7.31
C LEU A 245 -8.09 -6.63 8.26
N LYS A 246 -8.52 -5.36 8.48
CA LYS A 246 -9.61 -5.01 9.42
C LYS A 246 -10.92 -5.73 9.10
N LYS A 247 -11.23 -5.95 7.83
CA LYS A 247 -12.50 -6.58 7.41
C LYS A 247 -12.42 -8.11 7.36
N PHE A 248 -11.22 -8.68 7.46
CA PHE A 248 -11.01 -10.10 7.29
C PHE A 248 -11.32 -10.88 8.59
N GLY A 249 -12.11 -11.95 8.48
CA GLY A 249 -12.51 -12.78 9.61
C GLY A 249 -13.55 -12.17 10.56
N HIS A 250 -14.12 -11.00 10.25
CA HIS A 250 -15.24 -10.45 11.01
C HIS A 250 -16.56 -11.08 10.54
N ARG A 251 -17.36 -11.57 11.48
CA ARG A 251 -18.70 -12.10 11.20
C ARG A 251 -19.64 -10.90 10.95
N PRO A 252 -20.37 -10.84 9.81
CA PRO A 252 -21.30 -9.73 9.53
C PRO A 252 -22.48 -9.65 10.52
N ASP A 253 -22.73 -10.70 11.31
CA ASP A 253 -23.91 -10.81 12.17
C ASP A 253 -23.82 -10.07 13.52
N ARG A 254 -22.76 -9.28 13.77
CA ARG A 254 -22.58 -8.54 15.05
C ARG A 254 -22.66 -7.01 14.96
N GLU A 255 -22.87 -6.43 13.78
CA GLU A 255 -23.05 -4.98 13.62
C GLU A 255 -24.51 -4.51 13.64
N ALA A 256 -25.47 -5.43 13.82
CA ALA A 256 -26.88 -5.12 13.99
C ALA A 256 -27.35 -5.52 15.40
N THR A 257 -26.96 -4.77 16.42
CA THR A 257 -27.69 -4.72 17.71
C THR A 257 -27.39 -3.42 18.45
#